data_AF-A0A2W7CSG4-F1
#
_entry.id   AF-A0A2W7CSG4-F1
#
_cell.length_a   1.000
_cell.length_b   1.000
_cell.length_c   1.000
_cell.angle_alpha   90.00
_cell.angle_beta   90.00
_cell.angle_gamma   90.00
#
_symmetry.space_group_name_H-M   'P 1'
#
loop_
_entity.id
_entity.type
_entity.pdbx_description
1 polymer ?
#
loop_
_entity_poly.entity_id
_entity_poly.type
_entity_poly.pdbx_seq_one_letter_code
_entity_poly.pdbx_strand_id
1 'polypeptide(L)'
;MFYHSRQKIDRKTGHPDSDKDYYKYAGQAFWYFISQDKELYRKIIIPISQEGRQKDEIFKKAYAGKINKMTQDFMKKFMKDNQIDWLKLVDFVSKGETKGDEINA
;
A
#
# COMPACT_ATOMS: atom_id res chain seq x y z
N MET A 1 -23.60 29.28 -15.45
CA MET A 1 -22.21 29.29 -15.95
C MET A 1 -21.52 28.02 -15.47
N PHE A 2 -21.37 26.99 -16.31
CA PHE A 2 -20.77 25.72 -15.91
C PHE A 2 -19.31 25.64 -16.40
N TYR A 3 -18.42 25.25 -15.48
CA TYR A 3 -16.98 25.09 -15.64
C TYR A 3 -16.63 24.25 -16.88
N HIS A 4 -16.00 24.87 -17.87
CA HIS A 4 -15.42 24.18 -19.01
C HIS A 4 -14.02 23.70 -18.61
N SER A 5 -13.86 22.41 -18.30
CA SER A 5 -12.52 21.80 -18.24
C SER A 5 -12.19 21.06 -19.54
N ARG A 6 -12.70 21.53 -20.69
CA ARG A 6 -12.30 21.02 -21.99
C ARG A 6 -11.05 21.79 -22.41
N GLN A 7 -9.88 21.29 -22.01
CA GLN A 7 -8.62 21.88 -22.47
C GLN A 7 -8.23 21.23 -23.80
N LYS A 8 -8.18 22.05 -24.85
CA LYS A 8 -7.58 21.67 -26.12
C LYS A 8 -6.08 21.52 -25.91
N ILE A 9 -5.53 20.40 -26.35
CA ILE A 9 -4.09 20.15 -26.26
C ILE A 9 -3.46 20.60 -27.58
N ASP A 10 -2.76 21.73 -27.58
CA ASP A 10 -1.98 22.16 -28.74
C ASP A 10 -0.63 21.44 -28.75
N ARG A 11 -0.32 20.76 -29.88
CA ARG A 11 0.99 20.13 -30.10
C ARG A 11 1.89 21.02 -30.96
N LYS A 12 3.21 20.85 -30.81
CA LYS A 12 4.21 21.50 -31.67
C LYS A 12 4.03 21.09 -33.13
N THR A 13 4.15 22.05 -34.03
CA THR A 13 4.14 21.87 -35.49
C THR A 13 5.21 20.87 -35.93
N GLY A 14 4.83 19.90 -36.78
CA GLY A 14 5.72 18.85 -37.31
C GLY A 14 5.49 17.43 -36.79
N HIS A 15 4.53 17.21 -35.87
CA HIS A 15 4.11 15.86 -35.48
C HIS A 15 3.13 15.28 -36.52
N PRO A 16 3.20 13.98 -36.89
CA PRO A 16 2.32 13.36 -37.89
C PRO A 16 0.81 13.35 -37.55
N ASP A 17 0.42 13.89 -36.38
CA ASP A 17 -0.96 14.04 -35.93
C ASP A 17 -1.34 15.52 -35.73
N SER A 18 -0.60 16.45 -36.34
CA SER A 18 -0.84 17.90 -36.18
C SER A 18 -2.24 18.34 -36.59
N ASP A 19 -2.91 17.57 -37.45
CA ASP A 19 -4.25 17.87 -37.97
C ASP A 19 -5.38 17.29 -37.11
N LYS A 20 -5.05 16.58 -36.02
CA LYS A 20 -6.03 15.96 -35.13
C LYS A 20 -6.26 16.82 -33.89
N ASP A 21 -7.53 17.06 -33.56
CA ASP A 21 -7.92 17.75 -32.33
C ASP A 21 -8.00 16.78 -31.15
N TYR A 22 -7.19 17.04 -30.11
CA TYR A 22 -7.18 16.26 -28.87
C TYR A 22 -7.72 17.07 -27.68
N TYR A 23 -8.51 16.41 -26.85
CA TYR A 23 -9.13 17.01 -25.67
C TYR A 23 -8.72 16.24 -24.42
N LYS A 24 -8.29 16.98 -23.38
CA LYS A 24 -8.06 16.41 -22.05
C LYS A 24 -9.32 16.50 -21.21
N TYR A 25 -9.78 15.36 -20.71
CA TYR A 25 -10.81 15.29 -19.68
C TYR A 25 -10.19 14.70 -18.40
N ALA A 26 -10.46 15.32 -17.25
CA ALA A 26 -9.96 14.86 -15.96
C ALA A 26 -11.01 15.08 -14.85
N GLY A 27 -10.90 14.32 -13.76
CA GLY A 27 -11.80 14.42 -12.62
C GLY A 27 -13.26 14.17 -12.99
N GLN A 28 -14.18 14.92 -12.39
CA GLN A 28 -15.63 14.76 -12.63
C GLN A 28 -16.00 14.88 -14.11
N ALA A 29 -15.33 15.75 -14.87
CA ALA A 29 -15.63 15.95 -16.30
C ALA A 29 -15.35 14.70 -17.14
N PHE A 30 -14.30 13.93 -16.80
CA PHE A 30 -14.01 12.65 -17.46
C PHE A 30 -15.08 11.61 -17.14
N TRP A 31 -15.39 11.43 -15.85
CA TRP A 31 -16.37 10.44 -15.42
C TRP A 31 -17.77 10.75 -15.95
N TYR A 32 -18.18 12.02 -15.98
CA TYR A 32 -19.41 12.45 -16.61
C TYR A 32 -19.40 12.19 -18.12
N PHE A 33 -18.31 12.51 -18.82
CA PHE A 33 -18.21 12.31 -20.27
C PHE A 33 -18.48 10.87 -20.70
N ILE A 34 -17.96 9.87 -19.96
CA ILE A 34 -18.12 8.46 -20.33
C ILE A 34 -19.42 7.81 -19.84
N SER A 35 -20.10 8.39 -18.84
CA SER A 35 -21.23 7.75 -18.15
C SER A 35 -22.53 8.54 -18.20
N GLN A 36 -22.45 9.83 -18.55
CA GLN A 36 -23.52 10.82 -18.38
C GLN A 36 -24.05 10.95 -16.93
N ASP A 37 -23.31 10.42 -15.97
CA ASP A 37 -23.62 10.52 -14.54
C ASP A 37 -22.59 11.45 -13.85
N LYS A 38 -23.08 12.59 -13.37
CA LYS A 38 -22.26 13.60 -12.69
C LYS A 38 -21.71 13.12 -11.35
N GLU A 39 -22.31 12.06 -10.79
CA GLU A 39 -22.03 11.51 -9.48
C GLU A 39 -21.17 10.24 -9.54
N LEU A 40 -20.87 9.71 -10.73
CA LEU A 40 -20.21 8.41 -10.88
C LEU A 40 -18.89 8.32 -10.08
N TYR A 41 -18.08 9.37 -10.12
CA TYR A 41 -16.80 9.39 -9.39
C TYR A 41 -17.00 9.23 -7.86
N ARG A 42 -18.07 9.81 -7.29
CA ARG A 42 -18.41 9.63 -5.87
C ARG A 42 -18.88 8.21 -5.60
N LYS A 43 -19.73 7.67 -6.47
CA LYS A 43 -20.23 6.29 -6.37
C LYS A 43 -19.12 5.25 -6.39
N ILE A 44 -17.98 5.56 -7.01
CA ILE A 44 -16.79 4.70 -7.03
C ILE A 44 -15.89 4.97 -5.81
N ILE A 45 -15.54 6.23 -5.54
CA ILE A 45 -14.55 6.58 -4.51
C ILE A 45 -15.07 6.32 -3.09
N ILE A 46 -16.36 6.57 -2.83
CA ILE A 46 -16.94 6.43 -1.48
C ILE A 46 -16.87 4.98 -0.98
N PRO A 47 -17.35 3.96 -1.72
CA PRO A 47 -17.22 2.57 -1.30
C PRO A 47 -15.79 2.13 -1.08
N ILE A 48 -14.88 2.49 -2.00
CA ILE A 48 -13.45 2.15 -1.89
C ILE A 48 -12.84 2.76 -0.62
N SER A 49 -13.19 4.02 -0.31
CA SER A 49 -12.73 4.69 0.91
C SER A 49 -13.28 4.05 2.18
N GLN A 50 -14.52 3.56 2.16
CA GLN A 50 -15.13 2.87 3.29
C GLN A 50 -14.49 1.49 3.50
N GLU A 51 -14.34 0.70 2.44
CA GLU A 51 -13.68 -0.62 2.51
C GLU A 51 -12.22 -0.48 2.94
N GLY A 52 -11.49 0.49 2.37
CA GLY A 52 -10.10 0.77 2.74
C GLY A 52 -9.95 1.04 4.24
N ARG A 53 -10.86 1.82 4.84
CA ARG A 53 -10.85 2.06 6.30
C ARG A 53 -11.07 0.78 7.10
N GLN A 54 -11.99 -0.09 6.68
CA GLN A 54 -12.22 -1.37 7.37
C GLN A 54 -10.99 -2.28 7.29
N LYS A 55 -10.33 -2.36 6.13
CA LYS A 55 -9.10 -3.14 5.96
C LYS A 55 -7.95 -2.57 6.79
N ASP A 56 -7.83 -1.26 6.88
CA ASP A 56 -6.83 -0.58 7.71
C ASP A 56 -6.98 -0.93 9.20
N GLU A 57 -8.21 -0.96 9.72
CA GLU A 57 -8.47 -1.33 11.12
C GLU A 57 -8.08 -2.78 11.40
N ILE A 58 -8.45 -3.70 10.50
CA ILE A 58 -8.07 -5.12 10.61
C ILE A 58 -6.54 -5.26 10.56
N PHE A 59 -5.89 -4.58 9.61
CA PHE A 59 -4.45 -4.60 9.47
C PHE A 59 -3.74 -4.07 10.72
N LYS A 60 -4.18 -2.91 11.26
CA LYS A 60 -3.63 -2.33 12.48
C LYS A 60 -3.73 -3.28 13.66
N LYS A 61 -4.88 -3.95 13.83
CA LYS A 61 -5.08 -4.93 14.90
C LYS A 61 -4.16 -6.14 14.73
N ALA A 62 -4.06 -6.70 13.53
CA ALA A 62 -3.19 -7.82 13.23
C ALA A 62 -1.70 -7.46 13.42
N TYR A 63 -1.30 -6.26 12.99
CA TYR A 63 0.04 -5.72 13.13
C TYR A 63 0.42 -5.57 14.62
N ALA A 64 -0.43 -4.95 15.43
CA ALA A 64 -0.22 -4.85 16.87
C ALA A 64 -0.09 -6.24 17.53
N GLY A 65 -0.92 -7.20 17.13
CA GLY A 65 -0.81 -8.58 17.58
C GLY A 65 0.52 -9.23 17.22
N LYS A 66 1.03 -8.99 16.00
CA LYS A 66 2.35 -9.47 15.56
C LYS A 66 3.49 -8.86 16.35
N ILE A 67 3.44 -7.55 16.63
CA ILE A 67 4.44 -6.88 17.48
C ILE A 67 4.42 -7.48 18.88
N ASN A 68 3.25 -7.63 19.50
CA ASN A 68 3.15 -8.22 20.83
C ASN A 68 3.70 -9.65 20.87
N LYS A 69 3.38 -10.48 19.86
CA LYS A 69 3.94 -11.83 19.74
C LYS A 69 5.46 -11.80 19.59
N MET A 70 5.99 -10.95 18.71
CA MET A 70 7.43 -10.79 18.52
C MET A 70 8.12 -10.37 19.82
N THR A 71 7.55 -9.40 20.54
CA THR A 71 8.05 -8.96 21.85
C THR A 71 8.03 -10.12 22.84
N GLN A 72 6.93 -10.87 22.97
CA GLN A 72 6.87 -12.02 23.87
C GLN A 72 7.92 -13.09 23.52
N ASP A 73 8.07 -13.42 22.24
CA ASP A 73 9.05 -14.39 21.77
C ASP A 73 10.48 -13.89 22.02
N PHE A 74 10.73 -12.59 21.86
CA PHE A 74 12.00 -11.95 22.16
C PHE A 74 12.33 -12.02 23.66
N MET A 75 11.40 -11.59 24.52
CA MET A 75 11.56 -11.61 25.98
C MET A 75 11.86 -13.04 26.47
N LYS A 76 11.16 -14.05 25.93
CA LYS A 76 11.37 -15.46 26.30
C LYS A 76 12.73 -16.00 25.84
N LYS A 77 13.21 -15.59 24.66
CA LYS A 77 14.40 -16.18 24.04
C LYS A 77 15.69 -15.45 24.40
N PHE A 78 15.66 -14.12 24.48
CA PHE A 78 16.86 -13.28 24.51
C PHE A 78 16.98 -12.42 25.76
N MET A 79 16.19 -12.68 26.80
CA MET A 79 16.36 -12.02 28.10
C MET A 79 16.76 -12.98 29.20
N LYS A 80 17.60 -12.46 30.10
CA LYS A 80 18.07 -13.12 31.33
C LYS A 80 18.18 -12.05 32.42
N ASP A 81 17.63 -12.31 33.60
CA ASP A 81 17.67 -11.38 34.75
C ASP A 81 17.14 -9.96 34.40
N ASN A 82 16.07 -9.89 33.61
CA ASN A 82 15.50 -8.65 33.06
C ASN A 82 16.46 -7.80 32.20
N GLN A 83 17.57 -8.37 31.74
CA GLN A 83 18.51 -7.77 30.80
C GLN A 83 18.57 -8.58 29.51
N ILE A 84 19.05 -7.96 28.43
CA ILE A 84 19.23 -8.64 27.15
C ILE A 84 20.47 -9.55 27.23
N ASP A 85 20.29 -10.82 26.87
CA ASP A 85 21.39 -11.76 26.65
C ASP A 85 21.99 -11.51 25.26
N TRP A 86 22.92 -10.54 25.22
CA TRP A 86 23.58 -10.11 23.98
C TRP A 86 24.35 -11.23 23.30
N LEU A 87 24.98 -12.12 24.07
CA LEU A 87 25.73 -13.24 23.51
C LEU A 87 24.79 -14.16 22.74
N LYS A 88 23.66 -14.54 23.34
CA LYS A 88 22.65 -15.38 22.69
C LYS A 88 22.00 -14.70 21.48
N LEU A 89 21.76 -13.39 21.54
CA LEU A 89 21.19 -12.64 20.42
C LEU A 89 22.15 -12.56 19.23
N VAL A 90 23.41 -12.19 19.48
CA VAL A 90 24.44 -12.11 18.44
C VAL A 90 24.69 -13.49 17.83
N ASP A 91 24.76 -14.53 18.67
CA ASP A 91 24.91 -15.92 18.25
C ASP A 91 23.76 -16.35 17.33
N PHE A 92 22.51 -16.04 17.70
CA PHE A 92 21.33 -16.35 16.88
C PHE A 92 21.32 -15.64 15.52
N VAL A 93 21.73 -14.37 15.45
CA VAL A 93 21.72 -13.58 14.21
C VAL A 93 22.92 -13.92 13.31
N SER A 94 24.03 -14.37 13.90
CA SER A 94 25.31 -14.56 13.20
C SER A 94 25.60 -16.02 12.85
N LYS A 95 25.06 -16.99 13.60
CA LYS A 95 25.12 -18.39 13.21
C LYS A 95 24.21 -18.58 11.99
N GLY A 96 24.81 -18.61 10.80
CA GLY A 96 24.12 -19.04 9.59
C GLY A 96 23.48 -20.41 9.83
N GLU A 97 22.28 -20.63 9.28
CA GLU A 97 21.49 -21.85 9.53
C GLU A 97 22.30 -23.12 9.23
N THR A 98 22.84 -23.77 10.27
CA THR A 98 23.24 -25.16 10.17
C THR A 98 21.99 -26.00 10.39
N LYS A 99 21.27 -26.30 9.30
CA LYS A 99 20.41 -27.49 9.29
C LYS A 99 21.32 -28.71 9.43
N GLY A 100 21.48 -29.19 10.66
CA GLY A 100 22.25 -30.37 10.98
C GLY A 100 22.15 -30.63 12.47
N ASP A 101 21.28 -31.57 12.84
CA ASP A 101 21.56 -32.71 13.75
C ASP A 101 20.26 -33.20 14.41
N GLU A 102 19.33 -33.69 13.59
CA GLU A 102 18.59 -34.89 13.96
C GLU A 102 19.51 -36.09 13.67
N ILE A 103 20.43 -36.39 14.59
CA ILE A 103 21.00 -37.74 14.68
C ILE A 103 20.25 -38.47 15.78
N ASN A 104 19.33 -39.34 15.35
CA ASN A 104 18.91 -40.47 16.17
C ASN A 104 20.13 -41.37 16.37
N ALA A 105 20.53 -41.59 17.62
CA ALA A 105 21.35 -42.69 18.08
C ALA A 105 20.78 -43.21 19.40
#